data_AF-A0A2W5EXY4-F1
#
_entry.id   AF-A0A2W5EXY4-F1
#
_cell.length_a   1.000
_cell.length_b   1.000
_cell.length_c   1.000
_cell.angle_alpha   90.00
_cell.angle_beta   90.00
_cell.angle_gamma   90.00
#
_symmetry.space_group_name_H-M   'P 1'
#
loop_
_entity.id
_entity.type
_entity.pdbx_description
1 polymer ?
#
loop_
_entity_poly.entity_id
_entity_poly.type
_entity_poly.pdbx_seq_one_letter_code
_entity_poly.pdbx_strand_id
1 'polypeptide(L)'
;MFFINVLTPNTNFQNSSFQNSNISNLLSNSYISIAYIILLFLNLIFFLNKYYKDQRIKQSNSSFEIPFELTTVISNWKSNLNIKRSIQVVINEVATSPFTTGFIKPVIVLPLSFINHLDCSQMEAVLLHEIWHIKRYDYLFLLSQIVMEKIMYFNPFFLQIGKAIHEDRELSCDLAAINLTNYKSNSYIKTLLLFA
;
A
#
# COMPACT_ATOMS: atom_id res chain seq x y z
N MET A 1 -80.70 -17.63 32.21
CA MET A 1 -80.66 -17.45 30.74
C MET A 1 -80.20 -16.03 30.47
N PHE A 2 -78.92 -15.83 30.13
CA PHE A 2 -78.40 -14.89 29.13
C PHE A 2 -76.89 -14.71 29.35
N PHE A 3 -76.18 -14.98 28.25
CA PHE A 3 -74.74 -15.06 28.06
C PHE A 3 -74.16 -13.66 27.74
N ILE A 4 -72.91 -13.44 28.19
CA ILE A 4 -71.78 -12.71 27.59
C ILE A 4 -71.96 -11.26 27.07
N ASN A 5 -71.08 -10.36 27.53
CA ASN A 5 -70.10 -9.68 26.65
C ASN A 5 -69.12 -8.83 27.48
N VAL A 6 -68.09 -9.49 28.03
CA VAL A 6 -66.84 -8.81 28.40
C VAL A 6 -66.08 -8.60 27.09
N LEU A 7 -65.96 -7.34 26.68
CA LEU A 7 -65.10 -6.91 25.59
C LEU A 7 -63.64 -7.28 25.92
N THR A 8 -63.13 -8.34 25.30
CA THR A 8 -61.69 -8.62 25.28
C THR A 8 -61.02 -7.64 24.32
N PRO A 9 -59.97 -6.89 24.72
CA PRO A 9 -59.23 -6.08 23.79
C PRO A 9 -58.44 -7.01 22.86
N ASN A 10 -58.44 -6.65 21.58
CA ASN A 10 -57.91 -7.41 20.45
C ASN A 10 -56.38 -7.57 20.55
N THR A 11 -55.90 -8.57 21.30
CA THR A 11 -54.48 -8.91 21.50
C THR A 11 -53.72 -9.27 20.21
N ASN A 12 -54.44 -9.54 19.12
CA ASN A 12 -53.86 -9.96 17.86
C ASN A 12 -53.35 -8.80 16.99
N PHE A 13 -53.83 -7.57 17.22
CA PHE A 13 -53.43 -6.39 16.42
C PHE A 13 -52.14 -5.72 16.92
N GLN A 14 -51.87 -5.78 18.23
CA GLN A 14 -50.62 -5.24 18.79
C GLN A 14 -49.42 -6.15 18.51
N ASN A 15 -49.60 -7.47 18.58
CA ASN A 15 -48.52 -8.43 18.30
C ASN A 15 -48.04 -8.43 16.84
N SER A 16 -48.94 -8.23 15.87
CA SER A 16 -48.59 -8.18 14.44
C SER A 16 -47.77 -6.93 14.09
N SER A 17 -48.08 -5.78 14.69
CA SER A 17 -47.32 -4.53 14.48
C SER A 17 -45.90 -4.59 15.07
N PHE A 18 -45.73 -5.20 16.25
CA PHE A 18 -44.43 -5.40 16.89
C PHE A 18 -43.57 -6.46 16.19
N GLN A 19 -44.18 -7.55 15.69
CA GLN A 19 -43.45 -8.54 14.89
C GLN A 19 -43.01 -7.95 13.54
N ASN A 20 -43.87 -7.17 12.87
CA ASN A 20 -43.51 -6.54 11.61
C ASN A 20 -42.39 -5.51 11.76
N SER A 21 -42.36 -4.71 12.83
CA SER A 21 -41.25 -3.78 13.09
C SER A 21 -39.94 -4.50 13.41
N ASN A 22 -39.98 -5.63 14.12
CA ASN A 22 -38.78 -6.40 14.42
C ASN A 22 -38.24 -7.10 13.18
N ILE A 23 -39.12 -7.64 12.31
CA ILE A 23 -38.72 -8.28 11.05
C ILE A 23 -38.18 -7.25 10.06
N SER A 24 -38.81 -6.07 9.92
CA SER A 24 -38.29 -5.02 9.05
C SER A 24 -36.94 -4.47 9.53
N ASN A 25 -36.75 -4.34 10.85
CA ASN A 25 -35.47 -3.94 11.45
C ASN A 25 -34.38 -5.02 11.31
N LEU A 26 -34.75 -6.31 11.40
CA LEU A 26 -33.81 -7.41 11.18
C LEU A 26 -33.36 -7.45 9.71
N LEU A 27 -34.31 -7.28 8.79
CA LEU A 27 -34.06 -7.22 7.36
C LEU A 27 -33.22 -5.99 7.01
N SER A 28 -33.55 -4.79 7.49
CA SER A 28 -32.76 -3.57 7.24
C SER A 28 -31.32 -3.68 7.75
N ASN A 29 -31.13 -4.25 8.94
CA ASN A 29 -29.79 -4.49 9.50
C ASN A 29 -29.02 -5.56 8.71
N SER A 30 -29.71 -6.54 8.13
CA SER A 30 -29.09 -7.54 7.27
C SER A 30 -28.60 -6.99 5.93
N TYR A 31 -29.32 -6.02 5.33
CA TYR A 31 -28.88 -5.39 4.09
C TYR A 31 -27.63 -4.52 4.30
N ILE A 32 -27.55 -3.82 5.43
CA ILE A 32 -26.38 -2.98 5.77
C ILE A 32 -25.13 -3.85 5.97
N SER A 33 -25.26 -5.00 6.63
CA SER A 33 -24.13 -5.92 6.84
C SER A 33 -23.68 -6.59 5.54
N ILE A 34 -24.62 -6.98 4.66
CA ILE A 34 -24.30 -7.54 3.34
C ILE A 34 -23.57 -6.50 2.48
N ALA A 35 -24.05 -5.23 2.45
CA ALA A 35 -23.38 -4.15 1.73
C ALA A 35 -21.96 -3.90 2.24
N TYR A 36 -21.75 -3.96 3.56
CA TYR A 36 -20.42 -3.84 4.17
C TYR A 36 -19.49 -4.98 3.76
N ILE A 37 -19.97 -6.23 3.77
CA ILE A 37 -19.19 -7.40 3.35
C ILE A 37 -18.80 -7.30 1.87
N ILE A 38 -19.73 -6.90 0.99
CA ILE A 38 -19.45 -6.71 -0.44
C ILE A 38 -18.35 -5.67 -0.64
N LEU A 39 -18.43 -4.55 0.08
CA LEU A 39 -17.42 -3.50 0.00
C LEU A 39 -16.05 -3.97 0.51
N LEU A 40 -16.01 -4.71 1.61
CA LEU A 40 -14.79 -5.33 2.13
C LEU A 40 -14.19 -6.29 1.08
N PHE A 41 -15.04 -7.10 0.44
CA PHE A 41 -14.63 -8.05 -0.59
C PHE A 41 -14.08 -7.35 -1.85
N LEU A 42 -14.73 -6.28 -2.32
CA LEU A 42 -14.22 -5.45 -3.42
C LEU A 42 -12.86 -4.85 -3.06
N ASN A 43 -12.72 -4.31 -1.86
CA ASN A 43 -11.46 -3.75 -1.37
C ASN A 43 -10.34 -4.79 -1.26
N LEU A 44 -10.68 -6.00 -0.83
CA LEU A 44 -9.77 -7.15 -0.79
C LEU A 44 -9.31 -7.52 -2.22
N ILE A 45 -10.22 -7.55 -3.19
CA ILE A 45 -9.89 -7.81 -4.60
C ILE A 45 -8.96 -6.75 -5.16
N PHE A 46 -9.19 -5.46 -4.91
CA PHE A 46 -8.28 -4.39 -5.35
C PHE A 46 -6.89 -4.49 -4.69
N PHE A 47 -6.83 -4.83 -3.40
CA PHE A 47 -5.57 -5.04 -2.69
C PHE A 47 -4.80 -6.23 -3.26
N LEU A 48 -5.49 -7.36 -3.47
CA LEU A 48 -4.93 -8.54 -4.09
C LEU A 48 -4.44 -8.21 -5.50
N ASN A 49 -5.21 -7.47 -6.31
CA ASN A 49 -4.77 -7.07 -7.65
C ASN A 49 -3.50 -6.20 -7.61
N LYS A 50 -3.38 -5.26 -6.66
CA LYS A 50 -2.14 -4.47 -6.47
C LYS A 50 -0.97 -5.37 -6.10
N TYR A 51 -1.17 -6.25 -5.13
CA TYR A 51 -0.16 -7.22 -4.68
C TYR A 51 0.25 -8.22 -5.78
N TYR A 52 -0.71 -8.73 -6.56
CA TYR A 52 -0.47 -9.66 -7.66
C TYR A 52 0.19 -8.98 -8.86
N LYS A 53 -0.11 -7.71 -9.13
CA LYS A 53 0.59 -6.93 -10.17
C LYS A 53 2.06 -6.76 -9.81
N ASP A 54 2.37 -6.43 -8.55
CA ASP A 54 3.75 -6.35 -8.06
C ASP A 54 4.46 -7.71 -8.11
N GLN A 55 3.74 -8.80 -7.84
CA GLN A 55 4.29 -10.17 -7.91
C GLN A 55 4.48 -10.68 -9.34
N ARG A 56 3.66 -10.27 -10.30
CA ARG A 56 3.84 -10.61 -11.73
C ARG A 56 5.08 -9.94 -12.32
N ILE A 57 5.41 -8.73 -11.86
CA ILE A 57 6.67 -8.07 -12.23
C ILE A 57 7.85 -8.87 -11.66
N LYS A 58 7.75 -9.45 -10.46
CA LYS A 58 8.79 -10.36 -9.93
C LYS A 58 8.97 -11.67 -10.72
N GLN A 59 7.96 -12.09 -11.47
CA GLN A 59 7.94 -13.38 -12.19
C GLN A 59 8.08 -13.27 -13.71
N SER A 60 8.22 -12.07 -14.30
CA SER A 60 8.64 -12.00 -15.69
C SER A 60 10.08 -12.52 -15.78
N ASN A 61 10.27 -13.61 -16.52
CA ASN A 61 11.47 -14.45 -16.68
C ASN A 61 12.76 -13.75 -17.17
N SER A 62 12.86 -12.42 -17.07
CA SER A 62 14.00 -11.59 -17.48
C SER A 62 14.62 -10.88 -16.28
N SER A 63 14.79 -11.60 -15.16
CA SER A 63 15.65 -11.14 -14.07
C SER A 63 17.11 -11.30 -14.49
N PHE A 64 17.70 -10.23 -15.02
CA PHE A 64 19.12 -10.18 -15.35
C PHE A 64 19.97 -10.15 -14.08
N GLU A 65 21.15 -10.77 -14.14
CA GLU A 65 22.15 -10.64 -13.08
C GLU A 65 22.59 -9.18 -12.96
N ILE A 66 22.67 -8.69 -11.73
CA ILE A 66 23.10 -7.33 -11.45
C ILE A 66 24.60 -7.22 -11.76
N PRO A 67 25.05 -6.15 -12.46
CA PRO A 67 26.48 -5.85 -12.59
C PRO A 67 27.21 -5.85 -11.23
N PHE A 68 28.42 -6.42 -11.20
CA PHE A 68 29.24 -6.54 -9.99
C PHE A 68 29.56 -5.18 -9.32
N GLU A 69 29.61 -4.12 -10.12
CA GLU A 69 29.82 -2.75 -9.63
C GLU A 69 28.68 -2.31 -8.69
N LEU A 70 27.43 -2.57 -9.08
CA LEU A 70 26.26 -2.19 -8.28
C LEU A 70 26.12 -3.03 -7.02
N THR A 71 26.48 -4.32 -7.06
CA THR A 71 26.43 -5.17 -5.86
C THR A 71 27.42 -4.69 -4.80
N THR A 72 28.56 -4.13 -5.21
CA THR A 72 29.56 -3.53 -4.32
C THR A 72 29.07 -2.21 -3.71
N VAL A 73 28.39 -1.37 -4.50
CA VAL A 73 27.76 -0.14 -4.01
C VAL A 73 26.70 -0.47 -2.95
N ILE A 74 25.84 -1.45 -3.21
CA ILE A 74 24.78 -1.87 -2.28
C ILE A 74 25.38 -2.42 -0.98
N SER A 75 26.43 -3.24 -1.05
CA SER A 75 27.06 -3.81 0.15
C SER A 75 27.69 -2.74 1.03
N ASN A 76 28.35 -1.74 0.43
CA ASN A 76 28.90 -0.57 1.11
C ASN A 76 27.80 0.27 1.79
N TRP A 77 26.70 0.55 1.10
CA TRP A 77 25.60 1.30 1.71
C TRP A 77 24.88 0.50 2.80
N LYS A 78 24.74 -0.81 2.65
CA LYS A 78 24.17 -1.67 3.71
C LYS A 78 25.01 -1.64 4.99
N SER A 79 26.34 -1.68 4.88
CA SER A 79 27.22 -1.59 6.04
C SER A 79 27.16 -0.19 6.65
N ASN A 80 27.28 0.87 5.85
CA ASN A 80 27.18 2.27 6.32
C ASN A 80 25.84 2.57 7.01
N LEU A 81 24.74 1.97 6.54
CA LEU A 81 23.40 2.19 7.06
C LEU A 81 22.98 1.18 8.14
N ASN A 82 23.87 0.26 8.54
CA ASN A 82 23.63 -0.81 9.52
C ASN A 82 22.40 -1.70 9.18
N ILE A 83 22.19 -2.00 7.90
CA ILE A 83 21.07 -2.82 7.44
C ILE A 83 21.44 -4.31 7.48
N LYS A 84 20.92 -5.04 8.47
CA LYS A 84 21.24 -6.48 8.70
C LYS A 84 20.54 -7.47 7.76
N ARG A 85 19.45 -7.06 7.09
CA ARG A 85 18.65 -7.94 6.21
C ARG A 85 19.30 -8.14 4.84
N SER A 86 19.05 -9.29 4.21
CA SER A 86 19.42 -9.52 2.80
C SER A 86 18.54 -8.65 1.90
N ILE A 87 19.17 -7.79 1.09
CA ILE A 87 18.49 -7.01 0.05
C ILE A 87 18.83 -7.72 -1.26
N GLN A 88 17.81 -8.06 -2.04
CA GLN A 88 17.99 -8.57 -3.39
C GLN A 88 17.71 -7.43 -4.36
N VAL A 89 18.44 -7.36 -5.46
CA VAL A 89 18.12 -6.43 -6.55
C VAL A 89 17.83 -7.24 -7.79
N VAL A 90 16.83 -6.83 -8.55
CA VAL A 90 16.40 -7.52 -9.76
C VAL A 90 16.17 -6.47 -10.84
N ILE A 91 16.66 -6.75 -12.04
CA ILE A 91 16.45 -5.91 -13.20
C ILE A 91 15.21 -6.43 -13.93
N ASN A 92 14.32 -5.53 -14.34
CA ASN A 92 13.07 -5.88 -15.00
C ASN A 92 12.83 -4.99 -16.22
N GLU A 93 12.42 -5.58 -17.34
CA GLU A 93 12.16 -4.86 -18.59
C GLU A 93 10.80 -4.14 -18.63
N VAL A 94 9.83 -4.62 -17.84
CA VAL A 94 8.44 -4.13 -17.82
C VAL A 94 8.28 -3.00 -16.80
N ALA A 95 9.15 -2.90 -15.80
CA ALA A 95 9.11 -1.83 -14.82
C ALA A 95 9.38 -0.47 -15.47
N THR A 96 8.58 0.54 -15.12
CA THR A 96 8.75 1.93 -15.61
C THR A 96 9.48 2.82 -14.62
N SER A 97 9.46 2.46 -13.35
CA SER A 97 10.09 3.17 -12.22
C SER A 97 10.75 2.15 -11.30
N PRO A 98 11.79 2.55 -10.54
CA PRO A 98 12.35 1.72 -9.49
C PRO A 98 11.32 1.61 -8.37
N PHE A 99 11.28 0.45 -7.71
CA PHE A 99 10.47 0.29 -6.52
C PHE A 99 10.97 -0.84 -5.64
N THR A 100 10.67 -0.74 -4.34
CA THR A 100 11.00 -1.74 -3.35
C THR A 100 9.79 -2.55 -2.90
N THR A 101 9.98 -3.87 -2.80
CA THR A 101 8.88 -4.79 -2.48
C THR A 101 9.36 -6.01 -1.69
N GLY A 102 8.52 -6.55 -0.82
CA GLY A 102 8.83 -7.72 0.00
C GLY A 102 9.12 -7.37 1.45
N PHE A 103 8.50 -8.12 2.36
CA PHE A 103 8.52 -7.84 3.80
C PHE A 103 9.77 -8.41 4.50
N ILE A 104 9.99 -9.72 4.36
CA ILE A 104 11.08 -10.44 5.06
C ILE A 104 12.40 -10.30 4.30
N LYS A 105 12.33 -10.37 2.97
CA LYS A 105 13.48 -10.20 2.06
C LYS A 105 13.10 -9.10 1.07
N PRO A 106 13.48 -7.83 1.34
CA PRO A 106 13.19 -6.75 0.41
C PRO A 106 13.93 -6.98 -0.90
N VAL A 107 13.20 -6.77 -1.98
CA VAL A 107 13.67 -6.83 -3.36
C VAL A 107 13.54 -5.43 -3.96
N ILE A 108 14.65 -4.86 -4.41
CA ILE A 108 14.66 -3.64 -5.22
C ILE A 108 14.47 -4.08 -6.66
N VAL A 109 13.42 -3.61 -7.32
CA VAL A 109 13.20 -3.83 -8.75
C VAL A 109 13.68 -2.59 -9.49
N LEU A 110 14.65 -2.77 -10.38
CA LEU A 110 15.16 -1.71 -11.24
C LEU A 110 14.68 -1.91 -12.68
N PRO A 111 14.22 -0.85 -13.36
CA PRO A 111 13.88 -0.95 -14.77
C PRO A 111 15.16 -1.08 -15.62
N LEU A 112 15.13 -1.93 -16.67
CA LEU A 112 16.27 -2.13 -17.57
C LEU A 112 16.75 -0.80 -18.20
N SER A 113 15.81 0.11 -18.47
CA SER A 113 16.09 1.44 -19.01
C SER A 113 17.09 2.23 -18.15
N PHE A 114 17.09 2.03 -16.83
CA PHE A 114 17.96 2.81 -15.93
C PHE A 114 19.42 2.41 -16.08
N ILE A 115 19.70 1.15 -16.37
CA ILE A 115 21.08 0.66 -16.56
C ILE A 115 21.71 1.31 -17.79
N ASN A 116 20.91 1.57 -18.82
CA ASN A 116 21.40 2.12 -20.08
C ASN A 116 21.38 3.66 -20.14
N HIS A 117 20.54 4.31 -19.32
CA HIS A 117 20.31 5.76 -19.40
C HIS A 117 20.85 6.56 -18.21
N LEU A 118 21.21 5.92 -17.10
CA LEU A 118 21.74 6.62 -15.92
C LEU A 118 23.25 6.42 -15.80
N ASP A 119 23.95 7.50 -15.46
CA ASP A 119 25.35 7.44 -15.07
C ASP A 119 25.52 6.71 -13.72
N CYS A 120 26.72 6.20 -13.41
CA CYS A 120 26.97 5.47 -12.16
C CYS A 120 26.55 6.24 -10.90
N SER A 121 26.77 7.55 -10.86
CA SER A 121 26.38 8.41 -9.74
C SER A 121 24.85 8.60 -9.62
N GLN A 122 24.14 8.63 -10.74
CA GLN A 122 22.68 8.70 -10.76
C GLN A 122 22.05 7.37 -10.35
N MET A 123 22.63 6.25 -10.79
CA MET A 123 22.20 4.92 -10.38
C MET A 123 22.41 4.70 -8.88
N GLU A 124 23.55 5.13 -8.33
CA GLU A 124 23.82 5.07 -6.89
C GLU A 124 22.79 5.89 -6.10
N ALA A 125 22.40 7.06 -6.59
CA ALA A 125 21.37 7.90 -5.96
C ALA A 125 20.01 7.19 -5.89
N VAL A 126 19.56 6.60 -7.00
CA VAL A 126 18.30 5.84 -7.06
C VAL A 126 18.35 4.65 -6.11
N LEU A 127 19.45 3.89 -6.13
CA LEU A 127 19.63 2.76 -5.21
C LEU A 127 19.60 3.20 -3.75
N LEU A 128 20.23 4.32 -3.42
CA LEU A 128 20.23 4.81 -2.04
C LEU A 128 18.83 5.21 -1.57
N HIS A 129 18.04 5.86 -2.43
CA HIS A 129 16.64 6.21 -2.15
C HIS A 129 15.83 4.94 -1.83
N GLU A 130 15.93 3.90 -2.66
CA GLU A 130 15.27 2.60 -2.42
C GLU A 130 15.78 1.89 -1.15
N ILE A 131 17.09 1.91 -0.89
CA ILE A 131 17.67 1.36 0.34
C ILE A 131 17.15 2.11 1.58
N TRP A 132 16.88 3.40 1.46
CA TRP A 132 16.33 4.20 2.55
C TRP A 132 14.88 3.84 2.86
N HIS A 133 14.03 3.62 1.85
CA HIS A 133 12.69 3.06 2.04
C HIS A 133 12.72 1.71 2.75
N ILE A 134 13.66 0.85 2.35
CA ILE A 134 13.91 -0.42 3.05
C ILE A 134 14.21 -0.10 4.51
N LYS A 135 15.23 0.71 4.81
CA LYS A 135 15.70 1.05 6.17
C LYS A 135 14.57 1.54 7.07
N ARG A 136 13.70 2.43 6.57
CA ARG A 136 12.58 3.02 7.31
C ARG A 136 11.34 2.13 7.44
N TYR A 137 11.35 0.95 6.83
CA TYR A 137 10.22 0.01 6.82
C TYR A 137 8.97 0.62 6.19
N ASP A 138 9.16 1.39 5.12
CA ASP A 138 8.11 2.12 4.43
C ASP A 138 6.96 1.22 3.94
N TYR A 139 7.26 -0.04 3.65
CA TYR A 139 6.24 -1.05 3.35
C TYR A 139 5.23 -1.27 4.49
N LEU A 140 5.66 -1.23 5.76
CA LEU A 140 4.75 -1.36 6.91
C LEU A 140 3.82 -0.15 7.01
N PHE A 141 4.35 1.05 6.77
CA PHE A 141 3.55 2.26 6.74
C PHE A 141 2.55 2.23 5.60
N LEU A 142 2.97 1.83 4.40
CA LEU A 142 2.08 1.63 3.26
C LEU A 142 0.97 0.62 3.58
N LEU A 143 1.29 -0.51 4.22
CA LEU A 143 0.29 -1.49 4.63
C LEU A 143 -0.69 -0.90 5.65
N SER A 144 -0.20 -0.22 6.68
CA SER A 144 -1.04 0.42 7.70
C SER A 144 -1.95 1.50 7.12
N GLN A 145 -1.43 2.29 6.17
CA GLN A 145 -2.18 3.31 5.47
C GLN A 145 -3.28 2.70 4.61
N ILE A 146 -2.96 1.66 3.82
CA ILE A 146 -3.97 0.95 3.03
C ILE A 146 -5.07 0.40 3.94
N VAL A 147 -4.70 -0.25 5.04
CA VAL A 147 -5.69 -0.79 6.01
C VAL A 147 -6.57 0.33 6.56
N MET A 148 -5.98 1.45 6.97
CA MET A 148 -6.72 2.57 7.54
C MET A 148 -7.60 3.27 6.50
N GLU A 149 -7.12 3.46 5.27
CA GLU A 149 -7.91 3.98 4.14
C GLU A 149 -9.08 3.06 3.80
N LYS A 150 -8.92 1.74 3.94
CA LYS A 150 -10.03 0.80 3.76
C LYS A 150 -11.05 0.87 4.90
N ILE A 151 -10.61 1.01 6.15
CA ILE A 151 -11.51 1.20 7.30
C ILE A 151 -12.25 2.53 7.18
N MET A 152 -11.55 3.58 6.74
CA MET A 152 -12.04 4.96 6.67
C MET A 152 -12.48 5.37 5.26
N TYR A 153 -12.81 4.43 4.37
CA TYR A 153 -13.07 4.74 2.95
C TYR A 153 -14.18 5.79 2.74
N PHE A 154 -15.11 5.89 3.70
CA PHE A 154 -16.23 6.84 3.71
C PHE A 154 -15.83 8.25 4.17
N ASN A 155 -14.63 8.43 4.73
CA ASN A 155 -14.15 9.69 5.24
C ASN A 155 -13.23 10.39 4.22
N PRO A 156 -13.69 11.43 3.52
CA PRO A 156 -12.89 12.13 2.51
C PRO A 156 -11.66 12.83 3.09
N PHE A 157 -11.69 13.25 4.36
CA PHE A 157 -10.54 13.86 5.03
C PHE A 157 -9.44 12.84 5.28
N PHE A 158 -9.81 11.59 5.59
CA PHE A 158 -8.82 10.55 5.81
C PHE A 158 -8.04 10.23 4.52
N LEU A 159 -8.71 10.25 3.37
CA LEU A 159 -8.05 10.10 2.06
C LEU A 159 -7.07 11.24 1.77
N GLN A 160 -7.39 12.48 2.17
CA GLN A 160 -6.49 13.63 2.02
C GLN A 160 -5.27 13.52 2.95
N ILE A 161 -5.49 13.09 4.19
CA ILE A 161 -4.41 12.84 5.15
C ILE A 161 -3.48 11.73 4.64
N GLY A 162 -4.04 10.65 4.06
CA GLY A 162 -3.25 9.59 3.43
C GLY A 162 -2.33 10.12 2.32
N LYS A 163 -2.83 11.04 1.49
CA LYS A 163 -2.00 11.71 0.46
C LYS A 163 -0.89 12.55 1.07
N ALA A 164 -1.21 13.38 2.07
CA ALA A 164 -0.21 14.21 2.75
C ALA A 164 0.88 13.36 3.42
N ILE A 165 0.51 12.25 4.07
CA ILE A 165 1.48 11.31 4.67
C ILE A 165 2.38 10.69 3.60
N HIS A 166 1.84 10.35 2.43
CA HIS A 166 2.63 9.84 1.33
C HIS A 166 3.63 10.89 0.83
N GLU A 167 3.17 12.12 0.58
CA GLU A 167 4.02 13.23 0.12
C GLU A 167 5.14 13.55 1.12
N ASP A 168 4.83 13.62 2.42
CA ASP A 168 5.82 13.85 3.48
C ASP A 168 6.85 12.71 3.58
N ARG A 169 6.41 11.47 3.31
CA ARG A 169 7.32 10.32 3.31
C ARG A 169 8.32 10.39 2.17
N GLU A 170 7.84 10.63 0.95
CA GLU A 170 8.71 10.80 -0.23
C GLU A 170 9.68 11.96 -0.02
N LEU A 171 9.17 13.13 0.42
CA LEU A 171 10.00 14.30 0.73
C LEU A 171 11.08 13.97 1.78
N SER A 172 10.72 13.24 2.83
CA SER A 172 11.66 12.87 3.88
C SER A 172 12.71 11.86 3.40
N CYS A 173 12.37 10.96 2.48
CA CYS A 173 13.31 10.05 1.86
C CYS A 173 14.28 10.79 0.93
N ASP A 174 13.78 11.71 0.11
CA ASP A 174 14.59 12.55 -0.76
C ASP A 174 15.59 13.40 0.03
N LEU A 175 15.14 14.06 1.09
CA LEU A 175 16.02 14.84 1.98
C LEU A 175 17.11 13.98 2.62
N ALA A 176 16.79 12.75 3.02
CA ALA A 176 17.77 11.85 3.60
C ALA A 176 18.83 11.41 2.56
N ALA A 177 18.40 11.12 1.34
CA ALA A 177 19.29 10.77 0.25
C ALA A 177 20.24 11.95 -0.09
N ILE A 178 19.72 13.19 -0.13
CA ILE A 178 20.54 14.41 -0.34
C ILE A 178 21.61 14.54 0.75
N ASN A 179 21.22 14.39 2.01
CA ASN A 179 22.13 14.54 3.16
C ASN A 179 23.24 13.50 3.19
N LEU A 180 22.97 12.26 2.77
CA LEU A 180 23.94 11.17 2.77
C LEU A 180 24.93 11.25 1.60
N THR A 181 24.47 11.75 0.46
CA THR A 181 25.26 11.73 -0.77
C THR A 181 26.10 12.98 -0.98
N ASN A 182 25.85 14.06 -0.22
CA ASN A 182 26.57 15.35 -0.32
C ASN A 182 26.63 15.94 -1.76
N TYR A 183 25.89 15.37 -2.71
CA TYR A 183 25.86 15.80 -4.10
C TYR A 183 24.93 17.01 -4.23
N LYS A 184 25.52 18.21 -4.21
CA LYS A 184 24.87 19.49 -4.60
C LYS A 184 24.54 19.59 -6.10
N SER A 185 24.45 18.47 -6.83
CA SER A 185 24.31 18.50 -8.28
C SER A 185 22.84 18.66 -8.68
N ASN A 186 22.54 19.66 -9.51
CA ASN A 186 21.22 19.80 -10.13
C ASN A 186 20.81 18.55 -10.95
N SER A 187 21.77 17.74 -11.39
CA SER A 187 21.49 16.46 -12.05
C SER A 187 20.87 15.45 -11.07
N TYR A 188 21.37 15.39 -9.83
CA TYR A 188 20.92 14.48 -8.77
C TYR A 188 19.44 14.72 -8.38
N ILE A 189 19.10 15.98 -8.08
CA ILE A 189 17.73 16.36 -7.70
C ILE A 189 16.76 16.11 -8.88
N LYS A 190 17.22 16.38 -10.11
CA LYS A 190 16.40 16.20 -11.31
C LYS A 190 16.13 14.72 -11.61
N THR A 191 17.06 13.83 -11.30
CA THR A 191 16.86 12.38 -11.36
C THR A 191 15.80 11.95 -10.34
N LEU A 192 15.89 12.36 -9.08
CA LEU A 192 14.88 12.02 -8.06
C LEU A 192 13.49 12.58 -8.38
N LEU A 193 13.39 13.85 -8.80
CA LEU A 193 12.12 14.49 -9.17
C LEU A 193 11.46 13.92 -10.44
N LEU A 194 12.20 13.18 -11.27
CA LEU A 194 11.63 12.50 -12.44
C LEU A 194 11.00 11.16 -12.08
N PHE A 195 11.30 10.63 -10.89
CA PHE A 195 10.98 9.25 -10.50
C PHE A 195 10.12 9.14 -9.23
N ALA A 196 10.04 10.19 -8.41
CA ALA A 196 9.05 10.36 -7.33
C ALA A 196 7.68 10.82 -7.87
#